data_AF-A0A956RCT2-F1
#
_entry.id   AF-A0A956RCT2-F1
#
_cell.length_a   1.000
_cell.length_b   1.000
_cell.length_c   1.000
_cell.angle_alpha   90.00
_cell.angle_beta   90.00
_cell.angle_gamma   90.00
#
_symmetry.space_group_name_H-M   'P 1'
#
loop_
_entity.id
_entity.type
_entity.pdbx_description
1 polymer ?
#
loop_
_entity_poly.entity_id
_entity_poly.type
_entity_poly.pdbx_seq_one_letter_code
_entity_poly.pdbx_strand_id
1 'polypeptide(L)'
;RYQTDYLGPSSRLASGDTLRVTMRLFAGAKEVSVLDRYTEELGIPLFDRAVDFGYLYFLTKPIFRALNFFYLWLGNFGLAILLLTVLIKALMFPLANKSFKAIHQMKKLQPMVDRINGLEAAFEKLSDDELRGRTAEFRQKLDNGASLDDLLPDAFAAVREASKRTLGMRHYDVQLIGGIGMHQGVICEMRTGEGKTLTATSALYLNALEGRGAHLITVNDYLASRDAEWMGEIYKFLGMTVGTIVHGLYHGERQRSYRCDITYGTNNEFGFDYLRDNMKETIEKYVQRDLHYAIVD
;
A
#
# COMPACT_ATOMS: atom_id res chain seq x y z
N ARG A 1 46.46 26.47 -19.70
CA ARG A 1 47.04 26.97 -18.44
C ARG A 1 45.92 27.02 -17.42
N TYR A 2 45.95 26.18 -16.39
CA TYR A 2 44.99 26.28 -15.28
C TYR A 2 45.52 27.35 -14.32
N GLN A 3 44.72 28.37 -14.04
CA GLN A 3 44.99 29.37 -13.02
C GLN A 3 43.98 29.17 -11.90
N THR A 4 44.46 29.11 -10.66
CA THR A 4 43.61 29.10 -9.47
C THR A 4 44.10 30.22 -8.56
N ASP A 5 43.17 31.08 -8.14
CA ASP A 5 43.46 32.18 -7.23
C ASP A 5 42.86 31.82 -5.86
N TYR A 6 43.65 31.96 -4.80
CA TYR A 6 43.22 31.73 -3.43
C TYR A 6 43.34 33.02 -2.63
N LEU A 7 42.22 33.44 -2.03
CA LEU A 7 42.19 34.59 -1.13
C LEU A 7 42.24 34.08 0.31
N GLY A 8 43.34 34.36 1.00
CA GLY A 8 43.52 34.01 2.41
C GLY A 8 42.71 34.90 3.37
N PRO A 9 42.62 34.52 4.66
CA PRO A 9 41.99 35.35 5.69
C PRO A 9 42.74 36.69 5.86
N SER A 10 42.00 37.74 6.24
CA SER A 10 42.58 39.06 6.47
C SER A 10 43.45 39.08 7.72
N SER A 11 44.65 39.64 7.60
CA SER A 11 45.63 39.74 8.68
C SER A 11 46.11 41.18 8.84
N ARG A 12 46.19 41.69 10.07
CA ARG A 12 46.78 43.00 10.39
C ARG A 12 48.24 42.81 10.81
N LEU A 13 49.15 43.53 10.16
CA LEU A 13 50.58 43.57 10.48
C LEU A 13 50.92 44.93 11.11
N ALA A 14 51.66 44.92 12.22
CA ALA A 14 52.23 46.14 12.79
C ALA A 14 53.54 46.52 12.06
N SER A 15 53.99 47.76 12.25
CA SER A 15 55.23 48.24 11.61
C SER A 15 56.44 47.46 12.13
N GLY A 16 57.14 46.76 11.23
CA GLY A 16 58.29 45.92 11.53
C GLY A 16 58.02 44.42 11.63
N ASP A 17 56.74 44.00 11.66
CA ASP A 17 56.38 42.58 11.72
C ASP A 17 56.46 41.89 10.35
N THR A 18 56.71 40.58 10.36
CA THR A 18 56.73 39.74 9.16
C THR A 18 55.66 38.66 9.24
N LEU A 19 54.79 38.58 8.23
CA LEU A 19 53.82 37.48 8.09
C LEU A 19 54.39 36.42 7.16
N ARG A 20 54.40 35.17 7.62
CA ARG A 20 54.75 34.01 6.79
C ARG A 20 53.50 33.20 6.52
N VAL A 21 53.05 33.17 5.27
CA VAL A 21 51.94 32.32 4.81
C VAL A 21 52.53 31.06 4.19
N THR A 22 52.10 29.89 4.65
CA THR A 22 52.47 28.60 4.05
C THR A 22 51.27 28.03 3.32
N MET A 23 51.41 27.76 2.03
CA MET A 23 50.36 27.16 1.21
C MET A 23 50.84 25.79 0.71
N ARG A 24 49.94 24.81 0.70
CA ARG A 24 50.17 23.47 0.14
C ARG A 24 49.21 23.26 -1.03
N LEU A 25 49.77 23.03 -2.22
CA LEU A 25 48.99 22.71 -3.41
C LEU A 25 49.00 21.19 -3.63
N PHE A 26 47.82 20.59 -3.78
CA PHE A 26 47.67 19.18 -4.12
C PHE A 26 47.17 19.05 -5.55
N ALA A 27 47.88 18.28 -6.37
CA ALA A 27 47.48 17.94 -7.72
C ALA A 27 47.70 16.43 -7.93
N GLY A 28 46.62 15.68 -8.15
CA GLY A 28 46.68 14.23 -8.28
C GLY A 28 45.31 13.60 -8.45
N ALA A 29 45.28 12.28 -8.66
CA ALA A 29 44.05 11.51 -8.73
C ALA A 29 43.28 11.59 -7.41
N LYS A 30 41.95 11.62 -7.48
CA LYS A 30 41.06 11.64 -6.31
C LYS A 30 40.95 10.24 -5.68
N GLU A 31 42.08 9.70 -5.26
CA GLU A 31 42.17 8.39 -4.61
C GLU A 31 41.99 8.55 -3.10
N VAL A 32 40.92 7.97 -2.56
CA VAL A 32 40.57 8.08 -1.13
C VAL A 32 41.72 7.63 -0.22
N SER A 33 42.42 6.55 -0.54
CA SER A 33 43.55 6.05 0.25
C SER A 33 44.73 7.02 0.32
N VAL A 34 44.95 7.83 -0.72
CA VAL A 34 46.00 8.85 -0.76
C VAL A 34 45.56 10.08 0.05
N LEU A 35 44.29 10.47 -0.07
CA LEU A 35 43.72 11.60 0.67
C LEU A 35 43.64 11.31 2.18
N ASP A 36 43.25 10.10 2.59
CA ASP A 36 43.23 9.68 3.99
C ASP A 36 44.64 9.72 4.60
N ARG A 37 45.67 9.26 3.86
CA ARG A 37 47.07 9.34 4.30
C ARG A 37 47.53 10.78 4.51
N TYR A 38 47.24 11.68 3.56
CA TYR A 38 47.59 13.10 3.71
C TYR A 38 46.83 13.78 4.84
N THR A 39 45.59 13.36 5.12
CA THR A 39 44.83 13.84 6.29
C THR A 39 45.60 13.54 7.59
N GLU A 40 46.09 12.32 7.73
CA GLU A 40 46.83 11.86 8.92
C GLU A 40 48.24 12.46 9.00
N GLU A 41 49.02 12.43 7.92
CA GLU A 41 50.42 12.89 7.90
C GLU A 41 50.54 14.43 8.01
N LEU A 42 49.59 15.16 7.40
CA LEU A 42 49.66 16.61 7.26
C LEU A 42 48.69 17.35 8.18
N GLY A 43 47.87 16.63 8.95
CA GLY A 43 46.90 17.18 9.91
C GLY A 43 45.82 18.04 9.26
N ILE A 44 45.39 17.70 8.03
CA ILE A 44 44.44 18.51 7.26
C ILE A 44 43.01 18.04 7.57
N PRO A 45 42.20 18.81 8.32
CA PRO A 45 40.84 18.38 8.65
C PRO A 45 39.96 18.33 7.39
N LEU A 46 39.10 17.31 7.29
CA LEU A 46 38.06 17.17 6.26
C LEU A 46 38.56 17.05 4.80
N PHE A 47 39.80 16.60 4.60
CA PHE A 47 40.37 16.44 3.25
C PHE A 47 39.67 15.35 2.42
N ASP A 48 38.98 14.42 3.09
CA ASP A 48 38.09 13.42 2.48
C ASP A 48 36.91 14.04 1.72
N ARG A 49 36.54 15.31 1.99
CA ARG A 49 35.55 16.08 1.23
C ARG A 49 36.01 16.46 -0.18
N ALA A 50 37.28 16.24 -0.54
CA ALA A 50 37.76 16.41 -1.91
C ALA A 50 37.14 15.38 -2.89
N VAL A 51 36.63 14.27 -2.35
CA VAL A 51 35.83 13.28 -3.07
C VAL A 51 34.36 13.60 -2.91
N ASP A 52 33.67 13.78 -4.05
CA ASP A 52 32.24 14.01 -4.05
C ASP A 52 31.49 12.68 -3.90
N PHE A 53 30.98 12.42 -2.70
CA PHE A 53 30.15 11.27 -2.39
C PHE A 53 28.64 11.52 -2.60
N GLY A 54 28.27 12.74 -3.04
CA GLY A 54 26.89 13.18 -3.22
C GLY A 54 26.09 13.33 -1.92
N TYR A 55 24.80 13.65 -2.05
CA TYR A 55 23.88 13.84 -0.92
C TYR A 55 23.72 12.57 -0.05
N LEU A 56 23.76 11.39 -0.66
CA LEU A 56 23.66 10.09 0.01
C LEU A 56 25.02 9.56 0.50
N TYR A 57 25.93 10.47 0.93
CA TYR A 57 27.29 10.11 1.35
C TYR A 57 27.34 9.05 2.46
N PHE A 58 26.32 9.02 3.33
CA PHE A 58 26.20 8.03 4.41
C PHE A 58 26.03 6.60 3.89
N LEU A 59 25.52 6.42 2.67
CA LEU A 59 25.36 5.14 2.00
C LEU A 59 26.50 4.87 1.02
N THR A 60 26.89 5.86 0.22
CA THR A 60 27.92 5.70 -0.82
C THR A 60 29.32 5.51 -0.23
N LYS A 61 29.66 6.18 0.88
CA LYS A 61 30.99 6.08 1.52
C LYS A 61 31.26 4.67 2.09
N PRO A 62 30.34 4.01 2.83
CA PRO A 62 30.51 2.61 3.23
C PRO A 62 30.60 1.65 2.05
N ILE A 63 29.76 1.80 1.02
CA ILE A 63 29.79 0.96 -0.18
C ILE A 63 31.13 1.09 -0.90
N PHE A 64 31.66 2.32 -1.03
CA PHE A 64 32.96 2.57 -1.62
C PHE A 64 34.10 1.93 -0.83
N ARG A 65 34.07 2.02 0.50
CA ARG A 65 35.06 1.35 1.37
C ARG A 65 35.01 -0.17 1.21
N ALA A 66 33.81 -0.75 1.15
CA ALA A 66 33.64 -2.18 0.90
C ALA A 66 34.14 -2.59 -0.49
N LEU A 67 33.87 -1.78 -1.52
CA LEU A 67 34.40 -2.00 -2.87
C LEU A 67 35.94 -1.97 -2.88
N ASN A 68 36.54 -0.97 -2.25
CA ASN A 68 37.99 -0.84 -2.19
C ASN A 68 38.62 -2.00 -1.40
N PHE A 69 37.98 -2.43 -0.30
CA PHE A 69 38.39 -3.62 0.45
C PHE A 69 38.42 -4.87 -0.44
N PHE A 70 37.35 -5.12 -1.21
CA PHE A 70 37.33 -6.26 -2.13
C PHE A 70 38.30 -6.11 -3.30
N TYR A 71 38.51 -4.88 -3.80
CA TYR A 71 39.49 -4.62 -4.83
C TYR A 71 40.92 -4.90 -4.35
N LEU A 72 41.29 -4.44 -3.14
CA LEU A 72 42.59 -4.72 -2.55
C LEU A 72 42.81 -6.22 -2.34
N TRP A 73 41.76 -6.97 -2.07
CA TRP A 73 41.84 -8.42 -1.90
C TRP A 73 41.94 -9.19 -3.23
N LEU A 74 41.21 -8.76 -4.25
CA LEU A 74 41.04 -9.50 -5.52
C LEU A 74 41.91 -8.97 -6.66
N GLY A 75 42.44 -7.75 -6.55
CA GLY A 75 43.21 -7.07 -7.59
C GLY A 75 42.43 -6.71 -8.86
N ASN A 76 41.11 -6.95 -8.88
CA ASN A 76 40.26 -6.75 -10.06
C ASN A 76 38.92 -6.11 -9.68
N PHE A 77 38.64 -4.93 -10.26
CA PHE A 77 37.41 -4.20 -9.99
C PHE A 77 36.14 -4.97 -10.39
N GLY A 78 36.16 -5.75 -11.47
CA GLY A 78 35.02 -6.56 -11.90
C GLY A 78 34.65 -7.63 -10.88
N LEU A 79 35.64 -8.36 -10.35
CA LEU A 79 35.41 -9.35 -9.29
C LEU A 79 34.98 -8.69 -7.97
N ALA A 80 35.54 -7.52 -7.65
CA ALA A 80 35.15 -6.75 -6.47
C ALA A 80 33.68 -6.27 -6.53
N ILE A 81 33.21 -5.81 -7.70
CA ILE A 81 31.81 -5.42 -7.91
C ILE A 81 30.89 -6.64 -7.82
N LEU A 82 31.27 -7.78 -8.40
CA LEU A 82 30.50 -9.02 -8.29
C LEU A 82 30.35 -9.47 -6.84
N LEU A 83 31.43 -9.45 -6.06
CA LEU A 83 31.39 -9.86 -4.66
C LEU A 83 30.60 -8.86 -3.80
N LEU A 84 30.76 -7.56 -4.06
CA LEU A 84 29.97 -6.52 -3.41
C LEU A 84 28.47 -6.65 -3.72
N THR A 85 28.10 -6.95 -4.96
CA THR A 85 26.69 -7.16 -5.33
C THR A 85 26.10 -8.42 -4.70
N VAL A 86 26.87 -9.51 -4.58
CA VAL A 86 26.46 -10.70 -3.83
C VAL A 86 26.28 -10.38 -2.34
N LEU A 87 27.22 -9.65 -1.72
CA LEU A 87 27.12 -9.25 -0.32
C LEU A 87 25.89 -8.36 -0.08
N ILE A 88 25.69 -7.35 -0.91
CA ILE A 88 24.52 -6.45 -0.81
C ILE A 88 23.23 -7.27 -0.97
N LYS A 89 23.16 -8.19 -1.94
CA LYS A 89 22.00 -9.08 -2.12
C LYS A 89 21.78 -10.00 -0.92
N ALA A 90 22.83 -10.55 -0.33
CA ALA A 90 22.75 -11.40 0.86
C ALA A 90 22.26 -10.60 2.08
N LEU A 91 22.77 -9.39 2.27
CA LEU A 91 22.35 -8.50 3.35
C LEU A 91 20.90 -8.02 3.17
N MET A 92 20.50 -7.76 1.92
CA MET A 92 19.12 -7.41 1.56
C MET A 92 18.19 -8.62 1.43
N PHE A 93 18.70 -9.84 1.53
CA PHE A 93 17.93 -11.07 1.34
C PHE A 93 16.69 -11.16 2.24
N PRO A 94 16.71 -10.81 3.55
CA PRO A 94 15.52 -10.87 4.38
C PRO A 94 14.38 -9.97 3.86
N LEU A 95 14.72 -8.77 3.37
CA LEU A 95 13.76 -7.83 2.80
C LEU A 95 13.26 -8.32 1.44
N ALA A 96 14.17 -8.76 0.57
CA ALA A 96 13.83 -9.32 -0.74
C ALA A 96 12.94 -10.57 -0.59
N ASN A 97 13.23 -11.46 0.36
CA ASN A 97 12.46 -12.67 0.62
C ASN A 97 11.03 -12.36 1.08
N LYS A 98 10.81 -11.31 1.88
CA LYS A 98 9.45 -10.85 2.21
C LYS A 98 8.66 -10.45 0.95
N SER A 99 9.30 -9.68 0.06
CA SER A 99 8.70 -9.30 -1.23
C SER A 99 8.41 -10.51 -2.13
N PHE A 100 9.35 -11.45 -2.25
CA PHE A 100 9.15 -12.68 -3.04
C PHE A 100 8.03 -13.57 -2.49
N LYS A 101 7.90 -13.70 -1.16
CA LYS A 101 6.80 -14.42 -0.54
C LYS A 101 5.45 -13.78 -0.88
N ALA A 102 5.34 -12.45 -0.83
CA ALA A 102 4.12 -11.75 -1.21
C ALA A 102 3.73 -12.00 -2.68
N ILE A 103 4.70 -11.89 -3.60
CA ILE A 103 4.49 -12.19 -5.03
C ILE A 103 4.04 -13.65 -5.24
N HIS A 104 4.63 -14.58 -4.49
CA HIS A 104 4.26 -15.99 -4.58
C HIS A 104 2.82 -16.25 -4.06
N GLN A 105 2.39 -15.57 -3.00
CA GLN A 105 1.01 -15.68 -2.52
C GLN A 105 0.03 -15.10 -3.55
N MET A 106 0.34 -13.96 -4.18
CA MET A 106 -0.49 -13.43 -5.28
C MET A 106 -0.64 -14.43 -6.43
N LYS A 107 0.44 -15.12 -6.81
CA LYS A 107 0.39 -16.17 -7.85
C LYS A 107 -0.54 -17.33 -7.50
N LYS A 108 -0.74 -17.64 -6.22
CA LYS A 108 -1.69 -18.68 -5.80
C LYS A 108 -3.14 -18.29 -5.99
N LEU A 109 -3.42 -16.99 -6.11
CA LEU A 109 -4.77 -16.47 -6.38
C LEU A 109 -5.07 -16.45 -7.88
N GLN A 110 -4.06 -16.60 -8.75
CA GLN A 110 -4.25 -16.58 -10.20
C GLN A 110 -5.29 -17.60 -10.71
N PRO A 111 -5.31 -18.87 -10.25
CA PRO A 111 -6.35 -19.82 -10.67
C PRO A 111 -7.77 -19.36 -10.33
N MET A 112 -7.93 -18.64 -9.22
CA MET A 112 -9.23 -18.06 -8.82
C MET A 112 -9.63 -16.92 -9.75
N VAL A 113 -8.69 -16.04 -10.08
CA VAL A 113 -8.89 -14.95 -11.06
C VAL A 113 -9.27 -15.52 -12.43
N ASP A 114 -8.57 -16.57 -12.88
CA ASP A 114 -8.85 -17.23 -14.15
C ASP A 114 -10.26 -17.84 -14.16
N ARG A 115 -10.70 -18.42 -13.03
CA ARG A 115 -12.07 -18.92 -12.87
C ARG A 115 -13.10 -17.80 -12.95
N ILE A 116 -12.87 -16.66 -12.30
CA ILE A 116 -13.75 -15.47 -12.39
C ILE A 116 -13.81 -14.96 -13.83
N ASN A 117 -12.64 -14.85 -14.49
CA ASN A 117 -12.54 -14.42 -15.90
C ASN A 117 -13.29 -15.38 -16.84
N GLY A 118 -13.20 -16.69 -16.60
CA GLY A 118 -13.92 -17.70 -17.38
C GLY A 118 -15.45 -17.61 -17.28
N LEU A 119 -15.99 -16.99 -16.22
CA LEU A 119 -17.43 -16.81 -16.05
C LEU A 119 -17.97 -15.57 -16.79
N GLU A 120 -17.11 -14.64 -17.23
CA GLU A 120 -17.53 -13.35 -17.77
C GLU A 120 -18.53 -13.50 -18.94
N ALA A 121 -18.23 -14.34 -19.93
CA ALA A 121 -19.10 -14.56 -21.09
C ALA A 121 -20.48 -15.16 -20.73
N ALA A 122 -20.59 -15.86 -19.59
CA ALA A 122 -21.87 -16.37 -19.11
C ALA A 122 -22.68 -15.25 -18.42
N PHE A 123 -22.03 -14.41 -17.61
CA PHE A 123 -22.67 -13.29 -16.92
C PHE A 123 -23.07 -12.15 -17.86
N GLU A 124 -22.28 -11.87 -18.91
CA GLU A 124 -22.63 -10.90 -19.95
C GLU A 124 -23.96 -11.21 -20.67
N LYS A 125 -24.32 -12.50 -20.76
CA LYS A 125 -25.56 -12.96 -21.41
C LYS A 125 -26.79 -12.84 -20.53
N LEU A 126 -26.61 -12.66 -19.23
CA LEU A 126 -27.74 -12.52 -18.31
C LEU A 126 -28.44 -11.18 -18.55
N SER A 127 -29.77 -11.19 -18.52
CA SER A 127 -30.57 -9.98 -18.38
C SER A 127 -30.33 -9.32 -17.01
N ASP A 128 -30.74 -8.06 -16.88
CA ASP A 128 -30.61 -7.32 -15.61
C ASP A 128 -31.38 -8.01 -14.47
N ASP A 129 -32.54 -8.60 -14.77
CA ASP A 129 -33.36 -9.31 -13.78
C ASP A 129 -32.74 -10.65 -13.39
N GLU A 130 -32.16 -11.38 -14.33
CA GLU A 130 -31.43 -12.63 -14.03
C GLU A 130 -30.18 -12.34 -13.20
N LEU A 131 -29.42 -11.29 -13.54
CA LEU A 131 -28.23 -10.89 -12.79
C LEU A 131 -28.58 -10.45 -11.36
N ARG A 132 -29.65 -9.67 -11.19
CA ARG A 132 -30.19 -9.32 -9.87
C ARG A 132 -30.65 -10.55 -9.08
N GLY A 133 -31.28 -11.51 -9.76
CA GLY A 133 -31.74 -12.77 -9.17
C GLY A 133 -30.62 -13.65 -8.60
N ARG A 134 -29.37 -13.49 -9.06
CA ARG A 134 -28.21 -14.24 -8.56
C ARG A 134 -27.99 -14.08 -7.07
N THR A 135 -28.28 -12.90 -6.50
CA THR A 135 -28.13 -12.67 -5.05
C THR A 135 -29.00 -13.62 -4.22
N ALA A 136 -30.24 -13.87 -4.66
CA ALA A 136 -31.14 -14.80 -3.97
C ALA A 136 -30.65 -16.25 -4.10
N GLU A 137 -30.16 -16.64 -5.28
CA GLU A 137 -29.56 -17.97 -5.52
C GLU A 137 -28.33 -18.20 -4.64
N PHE A 138 -27.45 -17.19 -4.51
CA PHE A 138 -26.27 -17.27 -3.67
C PHE A 138 -26.62 -17.43 -2.19
N ARG A 139 -27.60 -16.65 -1.69
CA ARG A 139 -28.13 -16.82 -0.33
C ARG A 139 -28.69 -18.22 -0.10
N GLN A 140 -29.47 -18.74 -1.06
CA GLN A 140 -30.00 -20.10 -0.97
C GLN A 140 -28.89 -21.16 -0.94
N LYS A 141 -27.79 -20.96 -1.68
CA LYS A 141 -26.62 -21.87 -1.62
C LYS A 141 -25.94 -21.83 -0.25
N LEU A 142 -25.82 -20.65 0.38
CA LEU A 142 -25.32 -20.53 1.75
C LEU A 142 -26.22 -21.24 2.75
N ASP A 143 -27.55 -21.07 2.63
CA ASP A 143 -28.53 -21.75 3.48
C ASP A 143 -28.44 -23.28 3.34
N ASN A 144 -28.03 -23.76 2.16
CA ASN A 144 -27.79 -25.18 1.88
C ASN A 144 -26.37 -25.67 2.28
N GLY A 145 -25.56 -24.83 2.94
CA GLY A 145 -24.26 -25.20 3.51
C GLY A 145 -23.05 -24.93 2.62
N ALA A 146 -23.19 -24.19 1.52
CA ALA A 146 -22.03 -23.70 0.77
C ALA A 146 -21.24 -22.66 1.61
N SER A 147 -19.92 -22.59 1.40
CA SER A 147 -19.10 -21.54 2.00
C SER A 147 -19.04 -20.28 1.12
N LEU A 148 -18.63 -19.14 1.69
CA LEU A 148 -18.36 -17.93 0.89
C LEU A 148 -17.26 -18.16 -0.15
N ASP A 149 -16.24 -18.96 0.17
CA ASP A 149 -15.16 -19.30 -0.78
C ASP A 149 -15.69 -20.08 -1.99
N ASP A 150 -16.71 -20.93 -1.80
CA ASP A 150 -17.34 -21.67 -2.90
C ASP A 150 -18.09 -20.72 -3.86
N LEU A 151 -18.68 -19.65 -3.31
CA LEU A 151 -19.46 -18.65 -4.05
C LEU A 151 -18.61 -17.51 -4.61
N LEU A 152 -17.38 -17.33 -4.12
CA LEU A 152 -16.50 -16.23 -4.49
C LEU A 152 -16.39 -16.01 -6.01
N PRO A 153 -16.18 -17.04 -6.85
CA PRO A 153 -16.02 -16.82 -8.29
C PRO A 153 -17.27 -16.22 -8.93
N ASP A 154 -18.44 -16.79 -8.62
CA ASP A 154 -19.73 -16.36 -9.14
C ASP A 154 -20.15 -14.99 -8.61
N ALA A 155 -19.90 -14.72 -7.33
CA ALA A 155 -20.17 -13.43 -6.70
C ALA A 155 -19.31 -12.31 -7.31
N PHE A 156 -18.01 -12.57 -7.51
CA PHE A 156 -17.10 -11.59 -8.12
C PHE A 156 -17.44 -11.35 -9.59
N ALA A 157 -17.85 -12.39 -10.34
CA ALA A 157 -18.34 -12.23 -11.70
C ALA A 157 -19.64 -11.40 -11.75
N ALA A 158 -20.57 -11.62 -10.81
CA ALA A 158 -21.80 -10.84 -10.70
C ALA A 158 -21.51 -9.35 -10.43
N VAL A 159 -20.62 -9.06 -9.48
CA VAL A 159 -20.21 -7.69 -9.13
C VAL A 159 -19.51 -7.00 -10.29
N ARG A 160 -18.61 -7.69 -10.98
CA ARG A 160 -17.94 -7.15 -12.17
C ARG A 160 -18.94 -6.77 -13.26
N GLU A 161 -19.89 -7.65 -13.55
CA GLU A 161 -20.89 -7.39 -14.59
C GLU A 161 -21.86 -6.28 -14.17
N ALA A 162 -22.30 -6.25 -12.92
CA ALA A 162 -23.09 -5.14 -12.38
C ALA A 162 -22.33 -3.81 -12.49
N SER A 163 -21.05 -3.77 -12.13
CA SER A 163 -20.19 -2.59 -12.25
C SER A 163 -20.02 -2.10 -13.70
N LYS A 164 -19.93 -3.02 -14.67
CA LYS A 164 -19.93 -2.66 -16.10
C LYS A 164 -21.24 -1.98 -16.49
N ARG A 165 -22.38 -2.50 -16.03
CA ARG A 165 -23.70 -1.99 -16.40
C ARG A 165 -24.07 -0.68 -15.72
N THR A 166 -23.73 -0.52 -14.45
CA THR A 166 -24.08 0.68 -13.68
C THR A 166 -23.06 1.80 -13.83
N LEU A 167 -21.77 1.48 -13.68
CA LEU A 167 -20.70 2.48 -13.61
C LEU A 167 -19.84 2.54 -14.87
N GLY A 168 -20.03 1.64 -15.84
CA GLY A 168 -19.16 1.53 -17.02
C GLY A 168 -17.74 1.07 -16.68
N MET A 169 -17.52 0.50 -15.50
CA MET A 169 -16.20 0.09 -15.01
C MET A 169 -16.11 -1.42 -14.89
N ARG A 170 -15.18 -2.04 -15.62
CA ARG A 170 -14.85 -3.46 -15.49
C ARG A 170 -13.69 -3.65 -14.52
N HIS A 171 -13.87 -4.49 -13.49
CA HIS A 171 -12.77 -4.84 -12.58
C HIS A 171 -11.59 -5.48 -13.33
N TYR A 172 -10.40 -4.93 -13.13
CA TYR A 172 -9.14 -5.53 -13.58
C TYR A 172 -8.74 -6.73 -12.71
N ASP A 173 -7.88 -7.59 -13.24
CA ASP A 173 -7.41 -8.79 -12.52
C ASP A 173 -6.73 -8.44 -11.20
N VAL A 174 -5.95 -7.35 -11.17
CA VAL A 174 -5.32 -6.86 -9.93
C VAL A 174 -6.33 -6.41 -8.87
N GLN A 175 -7.49 -5.91 -9.30
CA GLN A 175 -8.59 -5.54 -8.41
C GLN A 175 -9.31 -6.79 -7.91
N LEU A 176 -9.50 -7.82 -8.74
CA LEU A 176 -10.01 -9.11 -8.25
C LEU A 176 -9.09 -9.73 -7.19
N ILE A 177 -7.77 -9.71 -7.41
CA ILE A 177 -6.78 -10.17 -6.44
C ILE A 177 -6.91 -9.37 -5.13
N GLY A 178 -7.01 -8.05 -5.21
CA GLY A 178 -7.21 -7.19 -4.05
C GLY A 178 -8.51 -7.52 -3.30
N GLY A 179 -9.61 -7.75 -4.01
CA GLY A 179 -10.89 -8.13 -3.43
C GLY A 179 -10.84 -9.50 -2.73
N ILE A 180 -10.17 -10.49 -3.34
CA ILE A 180 -9.95 -11.80 -2.71
C ILE A 180 -9.13 -11.63 -1.42
N GLY A 181 -8.07 -10.83 -1.46
CA GLY A 181 -7.26 -10.55 -0.27
C GLY A 181 -8.05 -9.86 0.85
N MET A 182 -8.90 -8.89 0.51
CA MET A 182 -9.77 -8.23 1.48
C MET A 182 -10.72 -9.23 2.14
N HIS A 183 -11.36 -10.12 1.36
CA HIS A 183 -12.20 -11.19 1.90
C HIS A 183 -11.43 -12.14 2.85
N GLN A 184 -10.17 -12.44 2.52
CA GLN A 184 -9.28 -13.26 3.36
C GLN A 184 -8.76 -12.53 4.62
N GLY A 185 -9.13 -11.26 4.84
CA GLY A 185 -8.72 -10.48 6.00
C GLY A 185 -7.25 -10.04 5.97
N VAL A 186 -6.64 -9.93 4.78
CA VAL A 186 -5.27 -9.44 4.63
C VAL A 186 -5.22 -7.98 4.18
N ILE A 187 -4.13 -7.30 4.51
CA ILE A 187 -3.88 -5.92 4.06
C ILE A 187 -3.47 -5.94 2.58
N CYS A 188 -4.26 -5.29 1.74
CA CYS A 188 -4.01 -5.16 0.31
C CYS A 188 -3.33 -3.82 -0.01
N GLU A 189 -2.02 -3.83 -0.24
CA GLU A 189 -1.30 -2.64 -0.69
C GLU A 189 -1.55 -2.39 -2.19
N MET A 190 -2.30 -1.32 -2.49
CA MET A 190 -2.61 -0.90 -3.85
C MET A 190 -2.22 0.56 -4.05
N ARG A 191 -1.50 0.84 -5.15
CA ARG A 191 -1.08 2.21 -5.51
C ARG A 191 -2.30 3.10 -5.71
N THR A 192 -2.15 4.39 -5.44
CA THR A 192 -3.19 5.38 -5.74
C THR A 192 -3.48 5.36 -7.24
N GLY A 193 -4.76 5.30 -7.62
CA GLY A 193 -5.20 5.16 -9.01
C GLY A 193 -5.56 3.74 -9.44
N GLU A 194 -5.18 2.71 -8.68
CA GLU A 194 -5.51 1.29 -8.99
C GLU A 194 -6.99 0.94 -8.72
N GLY A 195 -7.80 1.89 -8.23
CA GLY A 195 -9.23 1.68 -7.97
C GLY A 195 -9.53 0.88 -6.70
N LYS A 196 -8.96 1.27 -5.56
CA LYS A 196 -9.24 0.67 -4.23
C LYS A 196 -10.73 0.64 -3.89
N THR A 197 -11.42 1.76 -4.12
CA THR A 197 -12.86 1.90 -3.87
C THR A 197 -13.69 0.89 -4.68
N LEU A 198 -13.35 0.68 -5.96
CA LEU A 198 -14.00 -0.32 -6.81
C LEU A 198 -13.63 -1.75 -6.41
N THR A 199 -12.39 -1.96 -5.95
CA THR A 199 -11.90 -3.27 -5.50
C THR A 199 -12.66 -3.79 -4.28
N ALA A 200 -12.94 -2.90 -3.31
CA ALA A 200 -13.66 -3.25 -2.09
C ALA A 200 -15.08 -3.79 -2.38
N THR A 201 -15.69 -3.44 -3.50
CA THR A 201 -17.08 -3.83 -3.79
C THR A 201 -17.28 -5.32 -3.93
N SER A 202 -16.31 -6.05 -4.47
CA SER A 202 -16.40 -7.51 -4.61
C SER A 202 -16.37 -8.20 -3.25
N ALA A 203 -15.50 -7.75 -2.35
CA ALA A 203 -15.38 -8.30 -1.00
C ALA A 203 -16.58 -7.92 -0.12
N LEU A 204 -17.06 -6.67 -0.18
CA LEU A 204 -18.24 -6.23 0.57
C LEU A 204 -19.49 -7.00 0.14
N TYR A 205 -19.73 -7.16 -1.17
CA TYR A 205 -20.86 -7.93 -1.69
C TYR A 205 -20.80 -9.39 -1.22
N LEU A 206 -19.66 -10.07 -1.39
CA LEU A 206 -19.51 -11.47 -1.00
C LEU A 206 -19.81 -11.66 0.49
N ASN A 207 -19.18 -10.89 1.38
CA ASN A 207 -19.39 -11.03 2.82
C ASN A 207 -20.80 -10.60 3.25
N ALA A 208 -21.45 -9.69 2.53
CA ALA A 208 -22.84 -9.30 2.80
C ALA A 208 -23.88 -10.37 2.45
N LEU A 209 -23.51 -11.41 1.68
CA LEU A 209 -24.43 -12.50 1.32
C LEU A 209 -24.95 -13.28 2.53
N GLU A 210 -24.16 -13.39 3.61
CA GLU A 210 -24.62 -14.03 4.87
C GLU A 210 -25.73 -13.24 5.57
N GLY A 211 -26.05 -12.02 5.10
CA GLY A 211 -27.09 -11.18 5.67
C GLY A 211 -26.77 -10.68 7.07
N ARG A 212 -25.51 -10.77 7.51
CA ARG A 212 -25.02 -10.34 8.83
C ARG A 212 -24.51 -8.89 8.87
N GLY A 213 -24.27 -8.30 7.69
CA GLY A 213 -23.81 -6.92 7.52
C GLY A 213 -22.32 -6.81 7.26
N ALA A 214 -21.92 -6.02 6.25
CA ALA A 214 -20.53 -5.72 5.92
C ALA A 214 -20.25 -4.21 6.03
N HIS A 215 -19.24 -3.81 6.80
CA HIS A 215 -18.94 -2.40 7.05
C HIS A 215 -17.74 -1.92 6.20
N LEU A 216 -17.90 -0.80 5.48
CA LEU A 216 -16.76 -0.06 4.92
C LEU A 216 -16.46 1.15 5.79
N ILE A 217 -15.26 1.18 6.34
CA ILE A 217 -14.77 2.22 7.23
C ILE A 217 -13.91 3.19 6.42
N THR A 218 -14.32 4.46 6.38
CA THR A 218 -13.57 5.54 5.75
C THR A 218 -13.05 6.53 6.79
N VAL A 219 -12.20 7.45 6.34
CA VAL A 219 -11.60 8.46 7.22
C VAL A 219 -12.50 9.66 7.51
N ASN A 220 -13.57 9.89 6.73
CA ASN A 220 -14.49 11.01 6.95
C ASN A 220 -15.88 10.79 6.31
N ASP A 221 -16.87 11.54 6.80
CA ASP A 221 -18.28 11.43 6.40
C ASP A 221 -18.51 11.73 4.91
N TYR A 222 -17.70 12.60 4.31
CA TYR A 222 -17.80 12.91 2.88
C TYR A 222 -17.46 11.68 2.03
N LEU A 223 -16.35 10.99 2.32
CA LEU A 223 -15.97 9.77 1.62
C LEU A 223 -16.98 8.65 1.85
N ALA A 224 -17.44 8.48 3.10
CA ALA A 224 -18.48 7.51 3.41
C ALA A 224 -19.75 7.74 2.58
N SER A 225 -20.22 8.99 2.50
CA SER A 225 -21.45 9.34 1.77
C SER A 225 -21.27 9.20 0.26
N ARG A 226 -20.16 9.75 -0.28
CA ARG A 226 -19.81 9.66 -1.70
C ARG A 226 -19.73 8.22 -2.18
N ASP A 227 -19.02 7.37 -1.43
CA ASP A 227 -18.78 5.99 -1.84
C ASP A 227 -20.03 5.12 -1.67
N ALA A 228 -20.85 5.38 -0.64
CA ALA A 228 -22.16 4.75 -0.48
C ALA A 228 -23.15 5.12 -1.60
N GLU A 229 -23.09 6.34 -2.12
CA GLU A 229 -23.91 6.77 -3.25
C GLU A 229 -23.40 6.14 -4.55
N TRP A 230 -22.10 6.28 -4.82
CA TRP A 230 -21.49 5.86 -6.08
C TRP A 230 -21.31 4.34 -6.20
N MET A 231 -20.58 3.69 -5.30
CA MET A 231 -20.42 2.23 -5.33
C MET A 231 -21.72 1.51 -4.94
N GLY A 232 -22.61 2.19 -4.20
CA GLY A 232 -23.90 1.65 -3.81
C GLY A 232 -24.80 1.29 -4.99
N GLU A 233 -24.61 1.90 -6.16
CA GLU A 233 -25.37 1.55 -7.38
C GLU A 233 -25.15 0.09 -7.77
N ILE A 234 -23.94 -0.45 -7.59
CA ILE A 234 -23.62 -1.85 -7.88
C ILE A 234 -24.43 -2.79 -6.98
N TYR A 235 -24.43 -2.54 -5.67
CA TYR A 235 -25.12 -3.40 -4.71
C TYR A 235 -26.64 -3.33 -4.88
N LYS A 236 -27.19 -2.11 -5.05
CA LYS A 236 -28.62 -1.88 -5.30
C LYS A 236 -29.07 -2.57 -6.58
N PHE A 237 -28.27 -2.50 -7.65
CA PHE A 237 -28.54 -3.21 -8.90
C PHE A 237 -28.65 -4.72 -8.67
N LEU A 238 -27.76 -5.29 -7.85
CA LEU A 238 -27.78 -6.70 -7.43
C LEU A 238 -28.79 -7.01 -6.30
N GLY A 239 -29.67 -6.06 -5.94
CA GLY A 239 -30.74 -6.31 -4.96
C GLY A 239 -30.30 -6.28 -3.50
N MET A 240 -29.14 -5.71 -3.20
CA MET A 240 -28.68 -5.44 -1.83
C MET A 240 -29.01 -4.02 -1.38
N THR A 241 -29.13 -3.85 -0.07
CA THR A 241 -29.37 -2.58 0.60
C THR A 241 -28.07 -1.96 1.10
N VAL A 242 -28.01 -0.62 1.04
CA VAL A 242 -26.82 0.15 1.42
C VAL A 242 -27.22 1.24 2.39
N GLY A 243 -26.56 1.29 3.54
CA GLY A 243 -26.72 2.31 4.57
C GLY A 243 -25.46 3.16 4.74
N THR A 244 -25.62 4.35 5.31
CA THR A 244 -24.50 5.25 5.60
C THR A 244 -24.61 5.74 7.05
N ILE A 245 -23.51 5.68 7.79
CA ILE A 245 -23.35 6.16 9.15
C ILE A 245 -22.45 7.39 9.14
N VAL A 246 -23.07 8.55 9.30
CA VAL A 246 -22.41 9.87 9.36
C VAL A 246 -22.88 10.64 10.59
N HIS A 247 -22.22 11.76 10.87
CA HIS A 247 -22.60 12.65 11.93
C HIS A 247 -24.04 13.19 11.74
N GLY A 248 -24.75 13.43 12.85
CA GLY A 248 -26.09 14.03 12.85
C GLY A 248 -27.27 13.07 12.62
N LEU A 249 -27.02 11.79 12.35
CA LEU A 249 -28.11 10.80 12.21
C LEU A 249 -28.81 10.52 13.54
N TYR A 250 -30.15 10.50 13.51
CA TYR A 250 -30.98 10.10 14.64
C TYR A 250 -30.93 8.58 14.86
N HIS A 251 -31.32 8.14 16.06
CA HIS A 251 -31.26 6.73 16.48
C HIS A 251 -31.93 5.78 15.48
N GLY A 252 -33.14 6.08 15.02
CA GLY A 252 -33.86 5.24 14.05
C GLY A 252 -33.19 5.18 12.67
N GLU A 253 -32.52 6.25 12.24
CA GLU A 253 -31.76 6.29 10.98
C GLU A 253 -30.50 5.44 11.04
N ARG A 254 -29.79 5.49 12.17
CA ARG A 254 -28.64 4.61 12.43
C ARG A 254 -29.08 3.16 12.43
N GLN A 255 -30.15 2.85 13.16
CA GLN A 255 -30.68 1.48 13.21
C GLN A 255 -31.04 0.99 11.81
N ARG A 256 -31.71 1.78 10.97
CA ARG A 256 -31.97 1.42 9.57
C ARG A 256 -30.68 1.17 8.78
N SER A 257 -29.68 2.04 8.94
CA SER A 257 -28.41 1.94 8.19
C SER A 257 -27.58 0.72 8.56
N TYR A 258 -27.55 0.31 9.82
CA TYR A 258 -26.91 -0.93 10.28
C TYR A 258 -27.69 -2.19 9.90
N ARG A 259 -28.98 -2.07 9.56
CA ARG A 259 -29.81 -3.19 9.09
C ARG A 259 -29.69 -3.42 7.58
N CYS A 260 -28.98 -2.56 6.88
CA CYS A 260 -28.60 -2.80 5.49
C CYS A 260 -27.60 -3.95 5.37
N ASP A 261 -27.50 -4.51 4.16
CA ASP A 261 -26.53 -5.55 3.83
C ASP A 261 -25.09 -5.01 3.91
N ILE A 262 -24.91 -3.76 3.46
CA ILE A 262 -23.62 -3.05 3.48
C ILE A 262 -23.81 -1.68 4.14
N THR A 263 -22.88 -1.30 5.02
CA THR A 263 -22.92 -0.02 5.73
C THR A 263 -21.60 0.71 5.56
N TYR A 264 -21.65 1.94 5.05
CA TYR A 264 -20.50 2.84 4.95
C TYR A 264 -20.48 3.76 6.16
N GLY A 265 -19.31 4.10 6.69
CA GLY A 265 -19.22 5.06 7.78
C GLY A 265 -17.80 5.34 8.21
N THR A 266 -17.64 6.19 9.22
CA THR A 266 -16.33 6.54 9.74
C THR A 266 -15.95 5.67 10.93
N ASN A 267 -14.64 5.51 11.14
CA ASN A 267 -14.08 4.81 12.29
C ASN A 267 -14.64 5.35 13.62
N ASN A 268 -14.74 6.68 13.75
CA ASN A 268 -15.25 7.34 14.93
C ASN A 268 -16.73 7.00 15.18
N GLU A 269 -17.59 7.10 14.16
CA GLU A 269 -19.02 6.87 14.33
C GLU A 269 -19.34 5.40 14.64
N PHE A 270 -18.68 4.44 13.97
CA PHE A 270 -18.80 3.01 14.32
C PHE A 270 -18.36 2.74 15.76
N GLY A 271 -17.24 3.33 16.19
CA GLY A 271 -16.73 3.19 17.56
C GLY A 271 -17.66 3.81 18.61
N PHE A 272 -18.16 5.02 18.36
CA PHE A 272 -19.09 5.68 19.27
C PHE A 272 -20.45 4.97 19.35
N ASP A 273 -20.95 4.42 18.24
CA ASP A 273 -22.17 3.60 18.27
C ASP A 273 -21.98 2.33 19.08
N TYR A 274 -20.83 1.66 18.95
CA TYR A 274 -20.51 0.50 19.78
C TYR A 274 -20.52 0.86 21.27
N LEU A 275 -19.85 1.96 21.65
CA LEU A 275 -19.86 2.45 23.04
C LEU A 275 -21.26 2.83 23.52
N ARG A 276 -22.05 3.53 22.67
CA ARG A 276 -23.45 3.90 22.97
C ARG A 276 -24.33 2.68 23.17
N ASP A 277 -24.14 1.63 22.38
CA ASP A 277 -24.90 0.39 22.49
C ASP A 277 -24.59 -0.34 23.79
N ASN A 278 -23.32 -0.39 24.20
CA ASN A 278 -22.90 -1.00 25.48
C ASN A 278 -23.34 -0.21 26.73
N MET A 279 -23.91 0.98 26.58
CA MET A 279 -24.52 1.74 27.67
C MET A 279 -26.05 1.58 27.74
N LYS A 280 -26.67 0.83 26.83
CA LYS A 280 -28.13 0.64 26.79
C LYS A 280 -28.56 -0.53 27.67
N GLU A 281 -29.72 -0.36 28.29
CA GLU A 281 -30.31 -1.35 29.21
C GLU A 281 -30.82 -2.61 28.50
N THR A 282 -31.20 -2.51 27.22
CA THR A 282 -31.79 -3.62 26.46
C THR A 282 -31.26 -3.69 25.03
N ILE A 283 -31.20 -4.90 24.48
CA ILE A 283 -30.64 -5.20 23.15
C ILE A 283 -31.49 -4.59 22.02
N GLU A 284 -32.80 -4.45 22.21
CA GLU A 284 -33.70 -3.88 21.20
C GLU A 284 -33.40 -2.41 20.91
N LYS A 285 -32.78 -1.72 21.87
CA LYS A 285 -32.35 -0.34 21.71
C LYS A 285 -31.04 -0.22 20.91
N TYR A 286 -30.33 -1.32 20.62
CA TYR A 286 -29.05 -1.28 19.92
C TYR A 286 -29.26 -0.77 18.49
N VAL A 287 -28.30 0.04 18.02
CA VAL A 287 -28.27 0.46 16.62
C VAL A 287 -27.46 -0.52 15.78
N GLN A 288 -26.35 -1.05 16.32
CA GLN A 288 -25.50 -2.02 15.64
C GLN A 288 -26.11 -3.42 15.66
N ARG A 289 -25.57 -4.24 14.75
CA ARG A 289 -25.76 -5.70 14.72
C ARG A 289 -24.51 -6.36 15.34
N ASP A 290 -24.49 -7.69 15.32
CA ASP A 290 -23.27 -8.44 15.57
C ASP A 290 -22.17 -7.98 14.60
N LEU A 291 -20.98 -7.73 15.13
CA LEU A 291 -19.82 -7.30 14.35
C LEU A 291 -19.34 -8.47 13.49
N HIS A 292 -19.62 -8.42 12.18
CA HIS A 292 -19.37 -9.51 11.26
C HIS A 292 -18.12 -9.31 10.41
N TYR A 293 -18.11 -8.30 9.55
CA TYR A 293 -17.01 -8.05 8.62
C TYR A 293 -16.81 -6.55 8.42
N ALA A 294 -15.54 -6.12 8.32
CA ALA A 294 -15.19 -4.73 8.06
C ALA A 294 -13.98 -4.61 7.13
N ILE A 295 -14.04 -3.65 6.21
CA ILE A 295 -12.90 -3.18 5.42
C ILE A 295 -12.55 -1.77 5.89
N VAL A 296 -11.27 -1.52 6.12
CA VAL A 296 -10.74 -0.19 6.45
C VAL A 296 -10.01 0.35 5.23
N ASP A 297 -10.51 1.45 4.65
CA ASP A 297 -9.89 2.16 3.50
C ASP A 297 -8.84 3.18 3.93
#